data_AF-A0A957WZP6-F1
#
_entry.id   AF-A0A957WZP6-F1
#
_cell.length_a   1.000
_cell.length_b   1.000
_cell.length_c   1.000
_cell.angle_alpha   90.00
_cell.angle_beta   90.00
_cell.angle_gamma   90.00
#
_symmetry.space_group_name_H-M   'P 1'
#
loop_
_entity.id
_entity.type
_entity.pdbx_description
1 polymer ?
#
loop_
_entity_poly.entity_id
_entity_poly.type
_entity_poly.pdbx_seq_one_letter_code
_entity_poly.pdbx_strand_id
1 'polypeptide(L)'
;SGSHGPGHTEITLWNNSMTLIAKRHIDGTPFTSEESFNFTAADELIPAEVLAAKGYCDGNVETCRWAQNHNQVCRGHYSWRVTFHKFD
;
A
#
# COMPACT_ATOMS: atom_id res chain seq x y z
N SER A 1 5.34 -19.22 2.52
CA SER A 1 5.49 -18.68 3.89
C SER A 1 6.56 -19.48 4.60
N GLY A 2 7.23 -18.90 5.61
CA GLY A 2 8.09 -19.67 6.50
C GLY A 2 7.28 -20.46 7.54
N SER A 3 7.95 -21.20 8.44
CA SER A 3 7.33 -21.91 9.57
C SER A 3 6.49 -21.02 10.51
N HIS A 4 6.57 -19.70 10.34
CA HIS A 4 5.88 -18.69 11.15
C HIS A 4 4.80 -17.90 10.38
N GLY A 5 4.39 -18.35 9.18
CA GLY A 5 3.35 -17.68 8.39
C GLY A 5 3.91 -16.60 7.42
N PRO A 6 3.06 -15.72 6.87
CA PRO A 6 3.49 -14.62 6.01
C PRO A 6 4.24 -13.58 6.85
N GLY A 7 5.34 -13.04 6.31
CA GLY A 7 5.97 -11.85 6.88
C GLY A 7 5.04 -10.65 6.71
N HIS A 8 5.01 -9.75 7.69
CA HIS A 8 4.23 -8.51 7.62
C HIS A 8 5.11 -7.33 8.02
N THR A 9 4.88 -6.19 7.37
CA THR A 9 5.42 -4.90 7.82
C THR A 9 4.33 -3.84 7.75
N GLU A 10 4.35 -2.91 8.70
CA GLU A 10 3.44 -1.77 8.76
C GLU A 10 4.23 -0.49 8.53
N ILE A 11 3.72 0.34 7.64
CA ILE A 11 4.33 1.61 7.25
C ILE A 11 3.32 2.70 7.58
N THR A 12 3.66 3.52 8.57
CA THR A 12 2.93 4.75 8.89
C THR A 12 3.62 5.91 8.18
N LEU A 13 2.89 6.63 7.32
CA LEU A 13 3.41 7.79 6.60
C LEU A 13 2.83 9.07 7.21
N TRP A 14 3.67 10.10 7.29
CA TRP A 14 3.27 11.44 7.73
C TRP A 14 3.74 12.46 6.69
N ASN A 15 2.82 12.84 5.80
CA ASN A 15 3.06 13.79 4.70
C ASN A 15 4.26 13.42 3.79
N ASN A 16 4.56 12.13 3.64
CA ASN A 16 5.64 11.62 2.80
C ASN A 16 5.16 10.44 1.93
N SER A 17 6.00 10.04 0.99
CA SER A 17 5.79 8.85 0.16
C SER A 17 7.00 7.92 0.21
N MET A 18 6.79 6.63 -0.04
CA MET A 18 7.83 5.60 0.00
C MET A 18 7.48 4.44 -0.95
N THR A 19 8.48 3.89 -1.63
CA THR A 19 8.38 2.59 -2.31
C THR A 19 9.10 1.51 -1.50
N LEU A 20 8.65 0.26 -1.63
CA LEU A 20 9.27 -0.89 -0.98
C LEU A 20 9.81 -1.86 -2.01
N ILE A 21 11.05 -2.29 -1.79
CA ILE A 21 11.72 -3.32 -2.57
C ILE A 21 12.08 -4.44 -1.60
N ALA A 22 11.56 -5.65 -1.84
CA ALA A 22 11.71 -6.79 -0.95
C ALA A 22 13.07 -7.48 -1.09
N LYS A 23 14.19 -6.79 -0.80
CA LYS A 23 15.53 -7.38 -1.03
C LYS A 23 15.79 -8.56 -0.10
N ARG A 24 15.89 -9.78 -0.65
CA ARG A 24 16.93 -10.81 -0.37
C ARG A 24 16.43 -12.26 -0.47
N HIS A 25 17.24 -13.08 -1.15
CA HIS A 25 17.44 -14.50 -0.84
C HIS A 25 18.74 -14.63 -0.01
N ILE A 26 18.74 -15.37 1.10
CA ILE A 26 19.90 -15.43 2.02
C ILE A 26 21.15 -16.05 1.38
N ASP A 27 20.94 -16.82 0.31
CA ASP A 27 21.93 -17.57 -0.47
C ASP A 27 22.70 -16.75 -1.51
N GLY A 28 22.37 -15.47 -1.71
CA GLY A 28 23.07 -14.58 -2.63
C GLY A 28 22.64 -14.65 -4.09
N THR A 29 21.55 -15.37 -4.42
CA THR A 29 20.97 -15.37 -5.77
C THR A 29 20.45 -13.98 -6.20
N PRO A 30 20.48 -13.65 -7.51
CA PRO A 30 19.96 -12.39 -8.02
C PRO A 30 18.47 -12.22 -7.73
N PHE A 31 18.12 -11.00 -7.35
CA PHE A 31 16.79 -10.63 -6.92
C PHE A 31 15.85 -10.31 -8.09
N THR A 32 14.59 -10.73 -8.01
CA THR A 32 13.57 -10.55 -9.07
C THR A 32 12.29 -9.85 -8.60
N SER A 33 12.18 -9.36 -7.36
CA SER A 33 10.90 -8.72 -6.98
C SER A 33 10.72 -7.37 -7.68
N GLU A 34 9.51 -7.15 -8.12
CA GLU A 34 9.06 -5.85 -8.61
C GLU A 34 9.06 -4.84 -7.45
N GLU A 35 9.26 -3.56 -7.80
CA GLU A 35 9.08 -2.45 -6.87
C GLU A 35 7.58 -2.33 -6.54
N SER A 36 7.24 -2.07 -5.28
CA SER A 36 5.86 -1.82 -4.92
C SER A 36 5.33 -0.55 -5.60
N PHE A 37 4.02 -0.45 -5.74
CA PHE A 37 3.42 0.86 -5.98
C PHE A 37 3.80 1.84 -4.86
N ASN A 38 3.77 3.15 -5.17
CA ASN A 38 4.15 4.19 -4.22
C ASN A 38 3.17 4.25 -3.05
N PHE A 39 3.64 3.98 -1.84
CA PHE A 39 2.88 4.21 -0.62
C PHE A 39 2.93 5.70 -0.32
N THR A 40 1.79 6.33 -0.16
CA THR A 40 1.71 7.79 -0.04
C THR A 40 0.75 8.21 1.06
N ALA A 41 1.04 9.37 1.66
CA ALA A 41 0.14 10.06 2.58
C ALA A 41 -0.80 11.07 1.88
N ALA A 42 -0.60 11.31 0.58
CA ALA A 42 -1.42 12.19 -0.24
C ALA A 42 -2.59 11.40 -0.82
N ASP A 43 -3.82 11.73 -0.40
CA ASP A 43 -5.01 10.96 -0.74
C ASP A 43 -5.26 10.91 -2.25
N GLU A 44 -4.97 12.01 -2.95
CA GLU A 44 -5.14 12.18 -4.39
C GLU A 44 -4.23 11.27 -5.23
N LEU A 45 -3.16 10.75 -4.63
CA LEU A 45 -2.22 9.84 -5.27
C LEU A 45 -2.55 8.36 -5.00
N ILE A 46 -3.50 8.07 -4.11
CA ILE A 46 -3.95 6.71 -3.83
C ILE A 46 -5.01 6.32 -4.87
N PRO A 47 -4.90 5.16 -5.56
CA PRO A 47 -5.96 4.71 -6.46
C PRO A 47 -7.32 4.59 -5.73
N ALA A 48 -8.38 5.12 -6.33
CA ALA A 48 -9.72 5.14 -5.73
C ALA A 48 -10.23 3.73 -5.37
N GLU A 49 -9.83 2.73 -6.16
CA GLU A 49 -10.11 1.31 -5.95
C GLU A 49 -9.49 0.79 -4.65
N VAL A 50 -8.29 1.26 -4.29
CA VAL A 50 -7.61 0.89 -3.04
C VAL A 50 -8.32 1.50 -1.84
N LEU A 51 -8.74 2.77 -1.93
CA LEU A 51 -9.51 3.44 -0.88
C LEU A 51 -10.87 2.74 -0.66
N ALA A 52 -11.64 2.55 -1.73
CA ALA A 52 -12.93 1.89 -1.69
C ALA A 52 -12.83 0.46 -1.13
N ALA A 53 -11.85 -0.34 -1.57
CA ALA A 53 -11.64 -1.70 -1.07
C ALA A 53 -11.29 -1.76 0.44
N LYS A 54 -10.88 -0.63 1.05
CA LYS A 54 -10.61 -0.51 2.49
C LYS A 54 -11.72 0.18 3.27
N GLY A 55 -12.90 0.38 2.64
CA GLY A 55 -14.09 0.92 3.29
C GLY A 55 -14.15 2.43 3.36
N TYR A 56 -13.21 3.14 2.72
CA TYR A 56 -13.37 4.58 2.52
C TYR A 56 -14.50 4.85 1.52
N CYS A 57 -15.14 6.02 1.63
CA CYS A 57 -16.20 6.47 0.73
C CYS A 57 -17.33 5.44 0.58
N ASP A 58 -17.69 4.78 1.70
CA ASP A 58 -18.68 3.70 1.77
C ASP A 58 -18.40 2.52 0.83
N GLY A 59 -17.12 2.31 0.50
CA GLY A 59 -16.68 1.27 -0.42
C GLY A 59 -17.00 1.54 -1.89
N ASN A 60 -17.38 2.76 -2.26
CA ASN A 60 -17.72 3.12 -3.62
C ASN A 60 -16.58 3.86 -4.32
N VAL A 61 -16.12 3.30 -5.46
CA VAL A 61 -15.00 3.85 -6.24
C VAL A 61 -15.30 5.24 -6.80
N GLU A 62 -16.51 5.46 -7.32
CA GLU A 62 -16.87 6.76 -7.90
C GLU A 62 -17.02 7.84 -6.82
N THR A 63 -17.55 7.48 -5.65
CA THR A 63 -17.57 8.37 -4.49
C THR A 63 -16.15 8.74 -4.06
N CYS A 64 -15.22 7.78 -4.01
CA CYS A 64 -13.82 8.08 -3.70
C CYS A 64 -13.17 8.99 -4.74
N ARG A 65 -13.38 8.70 -6.03
CA ARG A 65 -12.85 9.54 -7.11
C ARG A 65 -13.39 10.96 -7.03
N TRP A 66 -14.69 11.12 -6.75
CA TRP A 66 -15.27 12.44 -6.52
C TRP A 66 -14.65 13.13 -5.29
N ALA A 67 -14.56 12.43 -4.16
CA ALA A 67 -14.06 12.98 -2.91
C ALA A 67 -12.59 13.46 -3.01
N GLN A 68 -11.73 12.70 -3.70
CA GLN A 68 -10.33 13.08 -3.95
C GLN A 68 -10.25 14.39 -4.76
N ASN A 69 -11.07 14.52 -5.82
CA ASN A 69 -11.12 15.71 -6.65
C ASN A 69 -11.72 16.96 -5.94
N HIS A 70 -12.39 16.76 -4.80
CA HIS A 70 -13.03 17.82 -4.02
C HIS A 70 -12.40 18.02 -2.63
N ASN A 71 -11.23 17.42 -2.37
CA ASN A 71 -10.54 17.49 -1.08
C ASN A 71 -11.44 17.07 0.11
N GLN A 72 -12.23 16.00 -0.08
CA GLN A 72 -13.16 15.45 0.91
C GLN A 72 -12.67 14.12 1.52
N VAL A 73 -11.42 13.72 1.26
CA VAL A 73 -10.80 12.56 1.91
C VAL A 73 -9.85 13.05 3.01
N CYS A 74 -9.78 12.33 4.13
CA CYS A 74 -8.89 12.67 5.23
C CYS A 74 -7.42 12.63 4.81
N ARG A 75 -6.83 13.80 4.59
CA ARG A 75 -5.42 13.93 4.20
C ARG A 75 -4.45 13.52 5.31
N GLY A 76 -3.35 12.89 4.93
CA GLY A 76 -2.13 12.85 5.75
C GLY A 76 -1.99 11.73 6.78
N HIS A 77 -3.02 10.92 7.02
CA HIS A 77 -2.96 9.81 7.99
C HIS A 77 -3.32 8.46 7.34
N TYR A 78 -2.39 7.95 6.54
CA TYR A 78 -2.52 6.64 5.91
C TYR A 78 -1.48 5.66 6.46
N SER A 79 -1.95 4.47 6.83
CA SER A 79 -1.12 3.33 7.17
C SER A 79 -1.22 2.28 6.09
N TRP A 80 -0.08 1.76 5.65
CA TRP A 80 0.00 0.69 4.66
C TRP A 80 0.44 -0.60 5.35
N ARG A 81 -0.36 -1.67 5.18
CA ARG A 81 0.00 -3.02 5.60
C ARG A 81 0.45 -3.81 4.40
N VAL A 82 1.70 -4.27 4.40
CA VAL A 82 2.28 -5.10 3.35
C VAL A 82 2.41 -6.52 3.88
N THR A 83 1.77 -7.45 3.17
CA THR A 83 1.84 -8.89 3.47
C THR A 83 2.67 -9.59 2.40
N PHE A 84 3.72 -10.27 2.82
CA PHE A 84 4.60 -11.02 1.90
C PHE A 84 4.09 -12.45 1.74
N HIS A 85 3.75 -12.83 0.52
CA HIS A 85 3.38 -14.20 0.17
C HIS A 85 4.55 -14.90 -0.51
N LYS A 86 4.72 -16.19 -0.23
CA LYS A 86 5.59 -17.04 -1.05
C LYS A 86 4.73 -17.49 -2.22
N PHE A 87 5.21 -17.31 -3.44
CA PHE A 87 4.63 -17.96 -4.60
C PHE A 87 5.09 -19.43 -4.57
N ASP A 88 4.13 -20.34 -4.61
CA ASP A 88 4.36 -21.78 -4.63
C ASP A 88 4.78 -22.26 -6.03
#